data_AF-A0A9P6KKK8-F1
#
_entry.id   AF-A0A9P6KKK8-F1
#
_cell.length_a   1.000
_cell.length_b   1.000
_cell.length_c   1.000
_cell.angle_alpha   90.00
_cell.angle_beta   90.00
_cell.angle_gamma   90.00
#
_symmetry.space_group_name_H-M   'P 1'
#
loop_
_entity.id
_entity.type
_entity.pdbx_description
1 polymer ?
#
loop_
_entity_poly.entity_id
_entity_poly.type
_entity_poly.pdbx_seq_one_letter_code
_entity_poly.pdbx_strand_id
1 'polypeptide(L)'
;MFKPLSTAYSNELSAFMNNSQGLASIAKRDFFGLFWNAWVNTMRQPLVLRAFKATGISPLNPTTILRRFDQPQLPEPPSRESSKSILSASDWRKIDRLLKDALENVLQTRRSRSVGLEECKISMLYRLLKMLAVCCSSPSLFTSRIAP
;
A
#
# COMPACT_ATOMS: atom_id res chain seq x y z
N MET A 1 -10.52 22.16 -11.60
CA MET A 1 -11.62 21.47 -10.89
C MET A 1 -11.10 20.55 -9.79
N PHE A 2 -10.14 19.67 -10.07
CA PHE A 2 -9.64 18.70 -9.08
C PHE A 2 -8.80 19.27 -7.93
N LYS A 3 -8.05 20.36 -8.16
CA LYS A 3 -7.28 21.02 -7.09
C LYS A 3 -8.19 21.51 -5.93
N PRO A 4 -9.28 22.27 -6.19
CA PRO A 4 -10.27 22.59 -5.15
C PRO A 4 -10.84 21.37 -4.41
N LEU A 5 -11.17 20.29 -5.12
CA LEU A 5 -11.66 19.04 -4.50
C LEU A 5 -10.62 18.43 -3.57
N SER A 6 -9.38 18.31 -4.04
CA SER A 6 -8.27 17.80 -3.23
C SER A 6 -8.04 18.65 -1.97
N THR A 7 -8.06 19.97 -2.10
CA THR A 7 -7.95 20.88 -0.94
C THR A 7 -9.13 20.73 0.01
N ALA A 8 -10.37 20.67 -0.49
CA ALA A 8 -11.54 20.50 0.35
C ALA A 8 -11.51 19.16 1.10
N TYR A 9 -11.12 18.07 0.43
CA TYR A 9 -10.97 16.77 1.07
C TYR A 9 -9.88 16.78 2.16
N SER A 10 -8.72 17.40 1.89
CA SER A 10 -7.68 17.57 2.90
C SER A 10 -8.18 18.35 4.11
N ASN A 11 -9.03 19.37 3.91
CA ASN A 11 -9.63 20.13 5.01
C ASN A 11 -10.59 19.27 5.84
N GLU A 12 -11.46 18.48 5.20
CA GLU A 12 -12.35 17.52 5.88
C GLU A 12 -11.53 16.51 6.70
N LEU A 13 -10.43 16.03 6.14
CA LEU A 13 -9.52 15.10 6.81
C LEU A 13 -8.86 15.73 8.04
N SER A 14 -8.33 16.96 7.90
CA SER A 14 -7.75 17.71 9.01
C SER A 14 -8.77 18.00 10.10
N ALA A 15 -10.01 18.36 9.74
CA ALA A 15 -11.09 18.58 10.68
C ALA A 15 -11.43 17.29 11.45
N PHE A 16 -11.53 16.15 10.75
CA PHE A 16 -11.74 14.85 11.39
C PHE A 16 -10.63 14.53 12.40
N MET A 17 -9.36 14.66 11.99
CA MET A 17 -8.21 14.37 12.86
C MET A 17 -8.16 15.31 14.08
N ASN A 18 -8.49 16.59 13.88
CA ASN A 18 -8.57 17.57 14.95
C ASN A 18 -9.69 17.23 15.95
N ASN A 19 -10.88 16.89 15.45
CA ASN A 19 -12.04 16.57 16.29
C ASN A 19 -11.85 15.26 17.05
N SER A 20 -11.15 14.29 16.45
CA SER A 20 -10.83 13.01 17.09
C SER A 20 -9.58 13.06 17.97
N GLN A 21 -8.85 14.18 17.97
CA GLN A 21 -7.54 14.33 18.62
C GLN A 21 -6.53 13.25 18.18
N GLY A 22 -6.70 12.67 16.98
CA GLY A 22 -5.90 11.54 16.50
C GLY A 22 -6.19 10.20 17.16
N LEU A 23 -7.20 10.09 18.02
CA LEU A 23 -7.60 8.84 18.69
C LEU A 23 -8.46 7.95 17.80
N ALA A 24 -9.16 8.53 16.83
CA ALA A 24 -9.92 7.78 15.84
C ALA A 24 -9.06 7.49 14.60
N SER A 25 -8.89 6.22 14.29
CA SER A 25 -8.25 5.79 13.04
C SER A 25 -9.22 5.95 11.87
N ILE A 26 -8.72 6.45 10.74
CA ILE A 26 -9.48 6.50 9.49
C ILE A 26 -9.39 5.15 8.79
N ALA A 27 -10.54 4.54 8.58
CA ALA A 27 -10.68 3.35 7.77
C ALA A 27 -11.21 3.68 6.37
N LYS A 28 -11.07 2.74 5.44
CA LYS A 28 -11.57 2.90 4.07
C LYS A 28 -13.09 3.18 4.01
N ARG A 29 -13.86 2.75 5.01
CA ARG A 29 -15.30 3.03 5.11
C ARG A 29 -15.61 4.52 5.32
N ASP A 30 -14.70 5.26 5.95
CA ASP A 30 -14.89 6.67 6.30
C ASP A 30 -14.58 7.59 5.11
N PHE A 31 -13.87 7.07 4.11
CA PHE A 31 -13.52 7.78 2.88
C PHE A 31 -14.74 8.43 2.23
N PHE A 32 -15.82 7.68 2.04
CA PHE A 32 -16.95 8.16 1.24
C PHE A 32 -17.64 9.36 1.89
N GLY A 33 -17.81 9.37 3.21
CA GLY A 33 -18.42 10.50 3.91
C GLY A 33 -17.60 11.78 3.78
N LEU A 34 -16.28 11.69 4.05
CA LEU A 34 -15.35 12.82 3.92
C LEU A 34 -15.25 13.30 2.46
N PHE A 35 -15.19 12.36 1.52
CA PHE A 35 -15.16 12.65 0.09
C PHE A 35 -16.45 13.32 -0.38
N TRP A 36 -17.62 12.82 0.05
CA TRP A 36 -18.92 13.35 -0.37
C TRP A 36 -19.11 14.80 0.11
N ASN A 37 -18.73 15.10 1.35
CA ASN A 37 -18.76 16.47 1.88
C ASN A 37 -17.89 17.41 1.03
N ALA A 38 -16.65 17.00 0.75
CA ALA A 38 -15.76 17.77 -0.11
C ALA A 38 -16.29 17.91 -1.56
N TRP A 39 -16.92 16.85 -2.09
CA TRP A 39 -17.48 16.81 -3.43
C TRP A 39 -18.64 17.77 -3.60
N VAL A 40 -19.65 17.71 -2.74
CA VAL A 40 -20.82 18.61 -2.78
C VAL A 40 -20.38 20.07 -2.63
N ASN A 41 -19.33 20.31 -1.84
CA ASN A 41 -18.82 21.66 -1.64
C ASN A 41 -18.11 22.24 -2.87
N THR A 42 -17.45 21.39 -3.68
CA THR A 42 -16.58 21.82 -4.77
C THR A 42 -17.17 21.62 -6.16
N MET A 43 -18.02 20.62 -6.36
CA MET A 43 -18.71 20.32 -7.62
C MET A 43 -20.04 21.08 -7.74
N ARG A 44 -19.99 22.38 -7.44
CA ARG A 44 -21.13 23.27 -7.63
C ARG A 44 -21.19 23.76 -9.08
N GLN A 45 -22.39 23.92 -9.62
CA GLN A 45 -22.62 24.46 -10.98
C GLN A 45 -21.73 25.66 -11.35
N PRO A 46 -21.63 26.74 -10.55
CA PRO A 46 -20.77 27.88 -10.91
C PRO A 46 -19.28 27.54 -11.00
N LEU A 47 -18.77 26.63 -10.17
CA LEU A 47 -17.37 26.20 -10.19
C LEU A 47 -17.07 25.34 -11.42
N VAL A 48 -18.01 24.45 -11.77
CA VAL A 48 -17.93 23.62 -12.97
C VAL A 48 -17.94 24.50 -14.22
N LEU A 49 -18.88 25.44 -14.34
CA LEU A 49 -18.92 26.38 -15.46
C LEU A 49 -17.64 27.21 -15.58
N ARG A 50 -17.10 27.71 -14.46
CA ARG A 50 -15.81 28.41 -14.44
C ARG A 50 -14.66 27.50 -14.89
N ALA A 51 -14.67 26.22 -14.54
CA ALA A 51 -13.65 25.27 -14.98
C ALA A 51 -13.71 25.01 -16.49
N PHE A 52 -14.91 24.86 -17.06
CA PHE A 52 -15.11 24.75 -18.51
C PHE A 52 -14.67 26.01 -19.25
N LYS A 53 -14.98 27.19 -18.70
CA LYS A 53 -14.53 28.47 -19.26
C LYS A 53 -13.01 28.61 -19.20
N ALA A 54 -12.39 28.24 -18.08
CA ALA A 54 -10.94 28.33 -17.90
C ALA A 54 -10.14 27.37 -18.78
N THR A 55 -10.74 26.26 -19.20
CA THR A 55 -10.16 25.34 -20.19
C THR A 55 -10.46 25.76 -21.62
N GLY A 56 -11.38 26.72 -21.84
CA GLY A 56 -11.82 27.10 -23.18
C GLY A 56 -12.55 25.96 -23.90
N ILE A 57 -13.11 24.99 -23.17
CA ILE A 57 -13.96 23.94 -23.76
C ILE A 57 -15.35 24.49 -24.01
N SER A 58 -15.90 25.24 -23.03
CA SER A 58 -17.20 25.90 -23.14
C SER A 58 -17.17 27.27 -22.45
N PRO A 59 -17.35 28.38 -23.19
CA PRO A 59 -17.39 28.45 -24.66
C PRO A 59 -16.08 27.97 -25.30
N LEU A 60 -16.14 27.48 -26.54
CA LEU A 60 -14.97 26.98 -27.26
C LEU A 60 -13.97 28.12 -27.52
N ASN A 61 -12.78 28.03 -26.91
CA ASN A 61 -11.68 28.97 -27.07
C ASN A 61 -10.34 28.22 -26.92
N PRO A 62 -9.81 27.66 -28.02
CA PRO A 62 -8.59 26.84 -28.00
C PRO A 62 -7.33 27.65 -27.62
N THR A 63 -7.32 28.95 -27.91
CA THR A 63 -6.19 29.86 -27.61
C THR A 63 -5.83 29.87 -26.13
N THR A 64 -6.80 29.61 -25.25
CA THR A 64 -6.60 29.55 -23.79
C THR A 64 -5.64 28.44 -23.36
N ILE A 65 -5.70 27.28 -24.04
CA ILE A 65 -4.79 26.15 -23.80
C ILE A 65 -3.50 26.34 -24.59
N LEU A 66 -3.59 26.76 -25.85
CA LEU A 66 -2.42 26.91 -26.74
C LEU A 66 -1.39 27.90 -26.17
N ARG A 67 -1.83 29.00 -25.56
CA ARG A 67 -0.94 29.99 -24.92
C ARG A 67 0.00 29.41 -23.84
N ARG A 68 -0.34 28.25 -23.25
CA ARG A 68 0.53 27.59 -22.27
C ARG A 68 1.78 27.00 -22.90
N PHE A 69 1.72 26.68 -24.20
CA PHE A 69 2.83 26.12 -24.96
C PHE A 69 3.67 27.19 -25.65
N ASP A 70 3.18 28.43 -25.72
CA ASP A 70 3.90 29.59 -26.27
C ASP A 70 4.92 30.17 -25.27
N GLN A 71 5.00 29.66 -24.04
CA GLN A 71 6.04 30.11 -23.10
C GLN A 71 7.41 29.66 -23.60
N PRO A 72 8.38 30.58 -23.76
CA PRO A 72 9.76 30.21 -24.00
C PRO A 72 10.19 29.24 -22.90
N GLN A 73 10.74 28.10 -23.27
CA GLN A 73 11.33 27.18 -22.31
C GLN A 73 12.31 28.00 -21.45
N LEU A 74 12.01 28.11 -20.15
CA LEU A 74 12.99 28.60 -19.19
C LEU A 74 14.24 27.73 -19.38
N PRO A 75 15.47 28.30 -19.37
CA PRO A 75 16.68 27.50 -19.44
C PRO A 75 16.53 26.35 -18.45
N GLU A 76 16.62 25.12 -18.96
CA GLU A 76 16.51 23.92 -18.16
C GLU A 76 17.42 24.13 -16.94
N PRO A 77 16.90 24.09 -15.70
CA PRO A 77 17.75 24.23 -14.53
C PRO A 77 18.86 23.18 -14.68
N PRO A 78 20.14 23.53 -14.40
CA PRO A 78 21.25 22.60 -14.59
C PRO A 78 20.82 21.31 -13.95
N SER A 79 20.70 20.26 -14.78
CA SER A 79 20.05 19.02 -14.43
C SER A 79 20.42 18.73 -12.99
N ARG A 80 19.45 18.81 -12.07
CA ARG A 80 19.64 18.22 -10.74
C ARG A 80 20.26 16.89 -11.05
N GLU A 81 21.38 16.58 -10.43
CA GLU A 81 21.99 15.26 -10.46
C GLU A 81 20.98 14.30 -9.78
N SER A 82 19.85 14.10 -10.45
CA SER A 82 18.96 12.98 -10.35
C SER A 82 19.91 11.86 -10.64
N SER A 83 20.32 11.17 -9.58
CA SER A 83 21.18 10.00 -9.65
C SER A 83 20.76 9.25 -10.90
N LYS A 84 21.57 9.37 -11.95
CA LYS A 84 21.24 8.75 -13.22
C LYS A 84 21.18 7.28 -12.86
N SER A 85 19.96 6.76 -12.72
CA SER A 85 19.75 5.33 -12.67
C SER A 85 20.56 4.82 -13.84
N ILE A 86 21.53 3.94 -13.55
CA ILE A 86 22.43 3.33 -14.55
C ILE A 86 21.62 2.67 -15.69
N LEU A 87 20.31 2.48 -15.47
CA LEU A 87 19.34 1.97 -16.42
C LEU A 87 18.46 3.10 -16.96
N SER A 88 18.47 3.27 -18.28
CA SER A 88 17.59 4.15 -19.04
C SER A 88 16.17 3.60 -19.06
N ALA A 89 15.15 4.45 -19.29
CA ALA A 89 13.77 4.00 -19.51
C ALA A 89 13.64 3.01 -20.70
N SER A 90 14.56 3.06 -21.66
CA SER A 90 14.67 2.10 -22.77
C SER A 90 15.17 0.70 -22.34
N ASP A 91 15.71 0.56 -21.13
CA ASP A 91 16.22 -0.70 -20.56
C ASP A 91 15.14 -1.52 -19.82
N TRP A 92 13.86 -1.36 -20.16
CA TRP A 92 12.75 -2.05 -19.49
C TRP A 92 12.91 -3.57 -19.42
N ARG A 93 13.56 -4.19 -20.42
CA ARG A 93 13.86 -5.64 -20.42
C ARG A 93 14.92 -6.04 -19.39
N LYS A 94 15.81 -5.13 -18.99
CA LYS A 94 16.76 -5.36 -17.90
C LYS A 94 16.03 -5.22 -16.55
N ILE A 95 15.16 -4.22 -16.43
CA ILE A 95 14.33 -4.00 -15.24
C ILE A 95 13.40 -5.20 -14.99
N ASP A 96 12.72 -5.70 -16.02
CA ASP A 96 11.82 -6.86 -15.93
C ASP A 96 12.57 -8.13 -15.49
N ARG A 97 13.78 -8.35 -16.01
CA ARG A 97 14.63 -9.48 -15.61
C ARG A 97 15.05 -9.39 -14.14
N LEU A 98 15.48 -8.22 -13.68
CA LEU A 98 15.87 -8.02 -12.28
C LEU A 98 14.69 -8.19 -11.32
N LEU A 99 13.50 -7.72 -11.70
CA LEU A 99 12.29 -7.87 -10.90
C LEU A 99 11.90 -9.35 -10.77
N LYS A 100 11.92 -10.10 -11.87
CA LYS A 100 11.63 -11.54 -11.87
C LYS A 100 12.63 -12.31 -11.03
N ASP A 101 13.92 -12.01 -11.16
CA ASP A 101 14.97 -12.66 -10.38
C ASP A 101 14.84 -12.38 -8.87
N ALA A 102 14.54 -11.13 -8.49
CA ALA A 102 14.27 -10.76 -7.10
C ALA A 102 13.03 -11.48 -6.54
N LEU A 103 11.98 -11.62 -7.35
CA LEU A 103 10.75 -12.32 -6.97
C LEU A 103 10.99 -13.82 -6.76
N GLU A 104 11.72 -14.47 -7.66
CA GLU A 104 12.09 -15.89 -7.53
C GLU A 104 12.93 -16.14 -6.27
N ASN A 105 13.89 -15.25 -5.97
CA ASN A 105 14.68 -15.33 -4.74
C ASN A 105 13.81 -15.24 -3.46
N VAL A 106 12.80 -14.35 -3.46
CA VAL A 106 11.87 -14.21 -2.33
C VAL A 106 10.98 -15.46 -2.20
N LEU A 107 10.49 -16.00 -3.31
CA LEU A 107 9.67 -17.21 -3.32
C LEU A 107 10.46 -18.44 -2.84
N GLN A 108 11.70 -18.58 -3.31
CA GLN A 108 12.59 -19.65 -2.87
C GLN A 108 12.92 -19.53 -1.39
N THR A 109 13.19 -18.31 -0.90
CA THR A 109 13.41 -18.05 0.54
C THR A 109 12.19 -18.43 1.38
N ARG A 110 10.97 -18.12 0.90
CA ARG A 110 9.73 -18.51 1.59
C ARG A 110 9.53 -20.03 1.57
N ARG A 111 9.81 -20.69 0.45
CA ARG A 111 9.70 -22.15 0.31
C ARG A 111 10.67 -22.88 1.24
N SER A 112 11.92 -22.42 1.35
CA SER A 112 12.90 -22.98 2.29
C SER A 112 12.50 -22.81 3.75
N ARG A 113 11.84 -21.69 4.12
CA ARG A 113 11.29 -21.49 5.47
C ARG A 113 10.10 -22.40 5.78
N SER A 114 9.22 -22.63 4.81
CA SER A 114 8.10 -23.57 4.99
C SER A 114 8.57 -25.02 5.14
N VAL A 115 9.59 -25.44 4.37
CA VAL A 115 10.16 -26.80 4.50
C VAL A 115 10.85 -26.95 5.86
N GLY A 116 11.62 -25.95 6.30
CA GLY A 116 12.25 -25.98 7.64
C GLY A 116 11.24 -26.04 8.79
N LEU A 117 10.07 -25.40 8.65
CA LEU A 117 9.02 -25.44 9.67
C LEU A 117 8.36 -26.82 9.78
N GLU A 118 8.11 -27.48 8.64
CA GLU A 118 7.54 -28.84 8.63
C GLU A 118 8.54 -29.88 9.14
N GLU A 119 9.82 -29.79 8.75
CA GLU A 119 10.90 -30.63 9.30
C GLU A 119 11.07 -30.44 10.82
N CYS A 120 10.97 -29.19 11.33
CA CYS A 120 10.98 -28.92 12.76
C CYS A 120 9.78 -29.53 13.50
N LYS A 121 8.57 -29.49 12.91
CA LYS A 121 7.38 -30.12 13.51
C LYS A 121 7.53 -31.63 13.60
N ILE A 122 8.00 -32.28 12.53
CA ILE A 122 8.23 -33.73 12.48
C ILE A 122 9.29 -34.13 13.52
N SER A 123 10.40 -33.38 13.61
CA SER A 123 11.46 -33.62 14.61
C SER A 123 10.95 -33.45 16.05
N MET A 124 10.12 -32.44 16.33
CA MET A 124 9.51 -32.26 17.66
C MET A 124 8.53 -33.38 18.01
N LEU A 125 7.68 -33.80 17.07
CA LEU A 125 6.76 -34.92 17.26
C LEU A 125 7.50 -36.22 17.52
N TYR A 126 8.56 -36.50 16.76
CA TYR A 126 9.38 -37.71 16.95
C TYR A 126 10.09 -37.71 18.32
N ARG A 127 10.58 -36.55 18.79
CA ARG A 127 11.16 -36.41 20.13
C ARG A 127 10.13 -36.61 21.24
N LEU A 128 8.92 -36.06 21.09
CA LEU A 128 7.82 -36.26 22.04
C LEU A 128 7.37 -37.72 22.10
N LEU A 129 7.25 -38.38 20.94
CA LEU A 129 6.88 -39.80 20.87
C LEU A 129 7.95 -40.69 21.51
N LYS A 130 9.23 -40.36 21.29
CA LYS A 130 10.36 -41.05 21.92
C LYS A 130 10.39 -40.85 23.44
N MET A 131 10.06 -39.64 23.92
CA MET A 131 9.92 -39.37 25.36
C MET A 131 8.75 -40.15 25.97
N LEU A 132 7.59 -40.19 25.31
CA LEU A 132 6.44 -40.97 25.76
C LEU A 132 6.72 -42.49 25.76
N ALA A 133 7.42 -43.00 24.75
CA ALA A 133 7.84 -44.40 24.72
C ALA A 133 8.80 -44.75 25.87
N VAL A 134 9.74 -43.85 26.22
CA VAL A 134 10.62 -44.01 27.39
C VAL A 134 9.82 -43.97 28.69
N CYS A 135 8.81 -43.11 28.80
CA CYS A 135 7.93 -43.06 29.98
C CYS A 135 7.02 -44.30 30.10
N CYS A 136 6.57 -44.89 28.99
CA CYS A 136 5.71 -46.07 28.99
C CYS A 136 6.47 -47.40 29.15
N SER A 137 7.80 -47.41 28.98
CA SER A 137 8.63 -48.62 29.17
C SER A 137 9.15 -48.83 30.60
N SER A 138 8.66 -48.09 31.60
CA SER A 138 8.91 -48.37 33.02
C SER A 138 7.68 -48.98 33.70
N PRO A 139 7.57 -50.32 33.81
CA PRO A 139 6.49 -50.96 34.54
C PRO A 139 6.88 -51.12 36.02
N SER A 140 6.62 -50.10 36.84
CA SER A 140 6.55 -50.31 38.28
C SER A 140 5.78 -49.20 39.02
N LEU A 141 4.69 -49.65 39.65
CA LEU A 141 4.02 -49.08 40.82
C LEU A 141 3.06 -47.90 40.60
N PHE A 142 1.88 -48.21 40.07
CA PHE A 142 0.64 -47.55 40.52
C PHE A 142 -0.50 -48.56 40.66
N THR A 143 -0.43 -49.40 41.69
CA THR A 143 -1.59 -50.02 42.32
C THR A 143 -1.60 -49.50 43.76
N SER A 144 -2.53 -48.66 44.16
CA SER A 144 -3.80 -49.13 44.71
C SER A 144 -4.70 -47.94 45.05
N ARG A 145 -5.98 -48.05 44.67
CA ARG A 145 -7.09 -47.23 45.16
C ARG A 145 -8.29 -48.13 45.40
N ILE A 146 -8.97 -47.91 46.53
CA ILE A 146 -10.40 -48.19 46.83
C ILE A 146 -10.69 -49.65 47.26
N ALA A 147 -10.77 -49.93 48.57
CA ALA A 147 -11.95 -49.92 49.47
C ALA A 147 -12.70 -51.28 49.47
N PRO A 148 -13.45 -51.68 50.52
CA PRO A 148 -14.50 -50.91 51.20
C PRO A 148 -14.15 -50.39 52.60
#